data_AF-A0A534PZ88-F1
#
_entry.id   AF-A0A534PZ88-F1
#
_cell.length_a   1.000
_cell.length_b   1.000
_cell.length_c   1.000
_cell.angle_alpha   90.00
_cell.angle_beta   90.00
_cell.angle_gamma   90.00
#
_symmetry.space_group_name_H-M   'P 1'
#
loop_
_entity.id
_entity.type
_entity.pdbx_description
1 polymer ?
#
loop_
_entity_poly.entity_id
_entity_poly.type
_entity_poly.pdbx_seq_one_letter_code
_entity_poly.pdbx_strand_id
1 'polypeptide(L)'
;MRPRKSTALMVTLAALAVAAAFASGLRVNRSSRREKPRTATSWTPAIPVPPQPPALPGIPDGKEIQAQIRKATRRGGRIGMLVGMRELERNGKSDRAEALLRKQRDPIARLELFLLQQREGKEDQAISDVRAYLASSKLTDWPAPLVRAYAGQATDAEAINAASDDPDDLCEANYYLGRLRRSRDFLEKAASPECDESDFARDELKALQMR
;
A
#
# COMPACT_ATOMS: atom_id res chain seq x y z
N MET A 1 -37.83 31.85 -24.79
CA MET A 1 -36.68 32.79 -24.71
C MET A 1 -35.76 32.36 -23.58
N ARG A 2 -34.44 32.31 -23.84
CA ARG A 2 -33.36 32.02 -22.87
C ARG A 2 -33.12 33.25 -21.95
N PRO A 3 -32.35 33.10 -20.85
CA PRO A 3 -30.90 33.19 -20.99
C PRO A 3 -30.11 32.08 -20.28
N ARG A 4 -29.10 31.58 -21.00
CA ARG A 4 -27.88 30.95 -20.47
C ARG A 4 -27.07 31.98 -19.69
N LYS A 5 -26.42 31.59 -18.59
CA LYS A 5 -25.06 32.09 -18.25
C LYS A 5 -24.22 30.98 -17.64
N SER A 6 -23.12 30.70 -18.32
CA SER A 6 -21.97 29.89 -17.93
C SER A 6 -21.05 30.68 -17.02
N THR A 7 -20.36 29.99 -16.11
CA THR A 7 -19.01 30.30 -15.57
C THR A 7 -18.66 29.18 -14.59
N ALA A 8 -17.44 28.70 -14.40
CA ALA A 8 -16.18 28.65 -15.14
C ALA A 8 -15.29 27.78 -14.23
N LEU A 9 -14.48 26.89 -14.80
CA LEU A 9 -13.48 26.13 -14.05
C LEU A 9 -12.51 27.09 -13.34
N MET A 10 -12.12 26.77 -12.12
CA MET A 10 -10.76 27.01 -11.65
C MET A 10 -10.27 25.82 -10.84
N VAL A 11 -9.36 25.07 -11.47
CA VAL A 11 -8.47 24.09 -10.85
C VAL A 11 -7.18 24.84 -10.55
N THR A 12 -6.77 24.91 -9.29
CA THR A 12 -5.45 25.41 -8.91
C THR A 12 -4.60 24.27 -8.38
N LEU A 13 -3.62 23.89 -9.20
CA LEU A 13 -2.46 23.07 -8.83
C LEU A 13 -1.60 23.83 -7.81
N ALA A 14 -1.23 23.19 -6.70
CA ALA A 14 -0.11 23.61 -5.88
C ALA A 14 1.07 22.65 -6.13
N ALA A 15 2.13 23.19 -6.74
CA ALA A 15 3.35 22.49 -7.06
C ALA A 15 4.29 22.41 -5.85
N LEU A 16 4.90 21.24 -5.67
CA LEU A 16 6.00 20.97 -4.74
C LEU A 16 7.26 21.77 -5.12
N ALA A 17 7.89 22.42 -4.14
CA ALA A 17 9.25 22.96 -4.25
C ALA A 17 10.11 22.35 -3.13
N VAL A 18 10.99 21.41 -3.50
CA VAL A 18 12.07 20.93 -2.64
C VAL A 18 13.33 21.68 -3.04
N ALA A 19 13.71 22.67 -2.23
CA ALA A 19 14.96 23.40 -2.39
C ALA A 19 16.02 22.81 -1.45
N ALA A 20 17.09 22.27 -2.03
CA ALA A 20 18.31 21.88 -1.35
C ALA A 20 19.12 23.13 -0.96
N ALA A 21 19.72 23.11 0.23
CA ALA A 21 20.77 24.06 0.62
C ALA A 21 21.82 23.36 1.49
N PHE A 22 22.90 22.90 0.83
CA PHE A 22 24.18 22.61 1.46
C PHE A 22 25.08 23.83 1.30
N ALA A 23 25.43 24.50 2.39
CA ALA A 23 26.65 25.30 2.51
C ALA A 23 26.81 25.83 3.94
N SER A 24 27.73 25.25 4.70
CA SER A 24 28.36 25.94 5.83
C SER A 24 29.83 25.57 5.89
N GLY A 25 30.63 26.30 5.13
CA GLY A 25 32.08 26.33 5.27
C GLY A 25 32.44 27.21 6.47
N LEU A 26 32.85 26.59 7.58
CA LEU A 26 33.52 27.29 8.67
C LEU A 26 35.02 27.31 8.39
N ARG A 27 35.51 28.46 7.91
CA ARG A 27 36.94 28.80 7.91
C ARG A 27 37.37 29.07 9.35
N VAL A 28 38.17 28.17 9.93
CA VAL A 28 38.88 28.43 11.19
C VAL A 28 40.29 28.92 10.86
N ASN A 29 40.52 30.20 11.15
CA ASN A 29 41.81 30.86 11.14
C ASN A 29 42.57 30.44 12.41
N ARG A 30 43.71 29.74 12.28
CA ARG A 30 44.62 29.51 13.42
C ARG A 30 46.06 29.83 13.03
N SER A 31 46.57 30.81 13.75
CA SER A 31 47.89 31.41 13.72
C SER A 31 49.05 30.42 13.74
N SER A 32 50.05 30.69 12.91
CA SER A 32 51.35 30.02 12.85
C SER A 32 52.16 30.21 14.14
N ARG A 33 52.37 29.12 14.89
CA ARG A 33 53.41 29.04 15.92
C ARG A 33 54.56 28.20 15.37
N ARG A 34 55.70 28.85 15.15
CA ARG A 34 56.95 28.30 14.63
C ARG A 34 57.64 27.52 15.74
N GLU A 35 57.70 26.19 15.63
CA GLU A 35 58.55 25.33 16.47
C GLU A 35 59.69 24.75 15.62
N LYS A 36 60.89 24.72 16.23
CA LYS A 36 62.16 24.31 15.63
C LYS A 36 62.21 22.80 15.38
N PRO A 37 62.98 22.32 14.38
CA PRO A 37 63.02 20.91 14.00
C PRO A 37 63.76 20.09 15.06
N ARG A 38 63.10 19.06 15.60
CA ARG A 38 63.76 17.95 16.29
C ARG A 38 63.75 16.74 15.37
N THR A 39 64.90 16.07 15.38
CA THR A 39 65.34 14.92 14.62
C THR A 39 64.30 13.80 14.50
N ALA A 40 64.30 13.19 13.32
CA ALA A 40 63.40 12.13 12.90
C ALA A 40 63.58 10.82 13.69
N THR A 41 62.47 10.30 14.19
CA THR A 41 62.22 8.85 14.31
C THR A 41 60.77 8.62 13.89
N SER A 42 60.55 8.25 12.63
CA SER A 42 59.20 8.02 12.09
C SER A 42 58.69 6.65 12.51
N TRP A 43 57.82 6.61 13.52
CA TRP A 43 56.89 5.51 13.74
C TRP A 43 55.50 6.03 13.36
N THR A 44 55.03 5.71 12.16
CA THR A 44 53.66 6.01 11.73
C THR A 44 52.75 4.85 12.13
N PRO A 45 51.80 5.03 13.07
CA PRO A 45 50.74 4.05 13.25
C PRO A 45 49.92 3.99 11.95
N ALA A 46 49.68 2.79 11.44
CA ALA A 46 48.82 2.59 10.28
C ALA A 46 47.42 3.10 10.60
N ILE A 47 46.97 4.12 9.86
CA ILE A 47 45.60 4.62 9.95
C ILE A 47 44.69 3.47 9.48
N PRO A 48 43.75 2.96 10.31
CA PRO A 48 42.82 1.95 9.84
C PRO A 48 41.99 2.55 8.70
N VAL A 49 41.99 1.87 7.56
CA VAL A 49 41.20 2.27 6.39
C VAL A 49 39.72 2.21 6.78
N PRO A 50 38.95 3.30 6.59
CA PRO A 50 37.52 3.27 6.88
C PRO A 50 36.85 2.18 6.04
N PRO A 51 35.87 1.44 6.59
CA PRO A 51 35.13 0.44 5.83
C PRO A 51 34.53 1.12 4.59
N GLN A 52 34.69 0.47 3.43
CA GLN A 52 34.08 0.97 2.20
C GLN A 52 32.58 1.13 2.40
N PRO A 53 31.99 2.28 2.00
CA PRO A 53 30.55 2.44 2.05
C PRO A 53 29.89 1.34 1.20
N PRO A 54 28.72 0.83 1.61
CA PRO A 54 27.99 -0.14 0.81
C PRO A 54 27.81 0.41 -0.60
N ALA A 55 27.99 -0.45 -1.60
CA ALA A 55 27.79 -0.09 -2.99
C ALA A 55 26.38 0.51 -3.14
N LEU A 56 26.29 1.70 -3.73
CA LEU A 56 25.01 2.33 -4.03
C LEU A 56 24.20 1.34 -4.88
N PRO A 57 22.92 1.10 -4.57
CA PRO A 57 22.07 0.28 -5.42
C PRO A 57 22.12 0.86 -6.84
N GLY A 58 22.34 -0.02 -7.82
CA GLY A 58 22.34 0.38 -9.23
C GLY A 58 21.04 1.09 -9.59
N ILE A 59 21.10 2.02 -10.55
CA ILE A 59 19.90 2.70 -11.05
C ILE A 59 18.89 1.61 -11.46
N PRO A 60 17.67 1.59 -10.89
CA PRO A 60 16.68 0.55 -11.19
C PRO A 60 16.41 0.48 -12.68
N ASP A 61 16.21 -0.72 -13.22
CA ASP A 61 15.95 -0.86 -14.64
C ASP A 61 14.59 -0.24 -15.03
N GLY A 62 14.40 0.11 -16.31
CA GLY A 62 13.16 0.75 -16.75
C GLY A 62 11.89 -0.10 -16.56
N LYS A 63 12.02 -1.44 -16.51
CA LYS A 63 10.91 -2.36 -16.25
C LYS A 63 10.56 -2.40 -14.76
N GLU A 64 11.55 -2.35 -13.89
CA GLU A 64 11.44 -2.31 -12.44
C GLU A 64 10.77 -1.00 -12.01
N ILE A 65 11.20 0.13 -12.58
CA ILE A 65 10.53 1.43 -12.37
C ILE A 65 9.08 1.36 -12.84
N GLN A 66 8.82 0.78 -14.02
CA GLN A 66 7.45 0.65 -14.52
C GLN A 66 6.59 -0.27 -13.63
N ALA A 67 7.18 -1.34 -13.08
CA ALA A 67 6.52 -2.23 -12.14
C ALA A 67 6.19 -1.51 -10.83
N GLN A 68 7.13 -0.75 -10.27
CA GLN A 68 6.93 0.06 -9.06
C GLN A 68 5.86 1.14 -9.27
N ILE A 69 5.89 1.86 -10.40
CA ILE A 69 4.86 2.85 -10.74
C ILE A 69 3.48 2.18 -10.88
N ARG A 70 3.41 1.01 -11.53
CA ARG A 70 2.15 0.25 -11.64
C ARG A 70 1.65 -0.23 -10.27
N LYS A 71 2.55 -0.65 -9.37
CA LYS A 71 2.21 -1.05 -7.98
C LYS A 71 1.64 0.17 -7.23
N ALA A 72 2.37 1.29 -7.23
CA ALA A 72 1.98 2.53 -6.57
C ALA A 72 0.66 3.14 -7.11
N THR A 73 0.49 3.17 -8.43
CA THR A 73 -0.73 3.74 -9.05
C THR A 73 -1.96 2.89 -8.76
N ARG A 74 -1.82 1.55 -8.74
CA ARG A 74 -2.90 0.65 -8.32
C ARG A 74 -3.27 0.88 -6.85
N ARG A 75 -2.28 1.03 -5.96
CA ARG A 75 -2.52 1.33 -4.54
C ARG A 75 -3.25 2.65 -4.33
N GLY A 76 -2.82 3.74 -4.95
CA GLY A 76 -3.45 5.05 -4.80
C GLY A 76 -4.92 5.08 -5.25
N GLY A 77 -5.23 4.49 -6.41
CA GLY A 77 -6.61 4.38 -6.91
C GLY A 77 -7.48 3.49 -6.02
N ARG A 78 -6.91 2.40 -5.49
CA ARG A 78 -7.59 1.47 -4.58
C ARG A 78 -7.95 2.13 -3.26
N ILE A 79 -7.02 2.84 -2.62
CA ILE A 79 -7.27 3.50 -1.33
C ILE A 79 -8.43 4.50 -1.46
N GLY A 80 -8.43 5.35 -2.49
CA GLY A 80 -9.52 6.30 -2.71
C GLY A 80 -10.88 5.62 -2.90
N MET A 81 -10.90 4.48 -3.60
CA MET A 81 -12.09 3.65 -3.76
C MET A 81 -12.56 3.05 -2.43
N LEU A 82 -11.65 2.47 -1.63
CA LEU A 82 -11.98 1.85 -0.34
C LEU A 82 -12.52 2.88 0.65
N VAL A 83 -11.87 4.04 0.75
CA VAL A 83 -12.33 5.14 1.61
C VAL A 83 -13.71 5.63 1.17
N GLY A 84 -13.91 5.88 -0.13
CA GLY A 84 -15.20 6.32 -0.65
C GLY A 84 -16.31 5.31 -0.44
N MET A 85 -16.02 4.02 -0.59
CA MET A 85 -16.95 2.93 -0.33
C MET A 85 -17.34 2.86 1.15
N ARG A 86 -16.36 2.87 2.06
CA ARG A 86 -16.61 2.86 3.51
C ARG A 86 -17.42 4.08 3.98
N GLU A 87 -17.16 5.24 3.39
CA GLU A 87 -17.93 6.45 3.70
C GLU A 87 -19.39 6.31 3.25
N LEU A 88 -19.64 5.72 2.08
CA LEU A 88 -21.01 5.43 1.64
C LEU A 88 -21.71 4.45 2.60
N GLU A 89 -21.03 3.41 3.06
CA GLU A 89 -21.57 2.45 4.04
C GLU A 89 -21.90 3.13 5.37
N ARG A 90 -20.99 3.94 5.92
CA ARG A 90 -21.21 4.68 7.18
C ARG A 90 -22.43 5.60 7.13
N ASN A 91 -22.76 6.12 5.94
CA ASN A 91 -23.92 6.95 5.70
C ASN A 91 -25.18 6.16 5.29
N GLY A 92 -25.18 4.83 5.41
CA GLY A 92 -26.32 3.97 5.07
C GLY A 92 -26.63 3.92 3.56
N LYS A 93 -25.66 4.26 2.70
CA LYS A 93 -25.82 4.30 1.23
C LYS A 93 -25.27 3.03 0.57
N SER A 94 -25.63 1.85 1.08
CA SER A 94 -25.15 0.55 0.61
C SER A 94 -25.34 0.34 -0.91
N ASP A 95 -26.46 0.76 -1.49
CA ASP A 95 -26.71 0.64 -2.93
C ASP A 95 -25.70 1.45 -3.77
N ARG A 96 -25.31 2.63 -3.28
CA ARG A 96 -24.30 3.45 -3.97
C ARG A 96 -22.91 2.87 -3.80
N ALA A 97 -22.61 2.27 -2.64
CA ALA A 97 -21.36 1.55 -2.41
C ALA A 97 -21.26 0.34 -3.36
N GLU A 98 -22.32 -0.46 -3.47
CA GLU A 98 -22.40 -1.58 -4.40
C GLU A 98 -22.23 -1.10 -5.86
N ALA A 99 -22.93 -0.04 -6.28
CA ALA A 99 -22.78 0.51 -7.63
C ALA A 99 -21.37 1.06 -7.92
N LEU A 100 -20.70 1.63 -6.91
CA LEU A 100 -19.31 2.08 -7.02
C LEU A 100 -18.37 0.89 -7.26
N LEU A 101 -18.51 -0.17 -6.46
CA LEU A 101 -17.67 -1.37 -6.51
C LEU A 101 -17.87 -2.15 -7.82
N ARG A 102 -19.12 -2.30 -8.27
CA ARG A 102 -19.44 -3.00 -9.54
C ARG A 102 -18.77 -2.38 -10.77
N LYS A 103 -18.52 -1.06 -10.75
CA LYS A 103 -17.85 -0.33 -11.84
C LYS A 103 -16.33 -0.56 -11.89
N GLN A 104 -15.74 -1.03 -10.79
CA GLN A 104 -14.30 -1.20 -10.70
C GLN A 104 -13.85 -2.49 -11.37
N ARG A 105 -12.67 -2.45 -12.00
CA ARG A 105 -11.99 -3.64 -12.53
C ARG A 105 -10.97 -4.24 -11.56
N ASP A 106 -10.72 -3.57 -10.43
CA ASP A 106 -9.80 -4.06 -9.40
C ASP A 106 -10.37 -5.34 -8.75
N PRO A 107 -9.60 -6.45 -8.69
CA PRO A 107 -9.99 -7.65 -7.95
C PRO A 107 -10.39 -7.36 -6.49
N ILE A 108 -9.74 -6.40 -5.84
CA ILE A 108 -10.01 -6.06 -4.45
C ILE A 108 -11.39 -5.42 -4.27
N ALA A 109 -11.85 -4.63 -5.24
CA ALA A 109 -13.21 -4.12 -5.24
C ALA A 109 -14.26 -5.25 -5.32
N ARG A 110 -13.90 -6.42 -5.87
CA ARG A 110 -14.78 -7.60 -5.90
C ARG A 110 -14.86 -8.28 -4.54
N LEU A 111 -13.76 -8.34 -3.79
CA LEU A 111 -13.76 -8.83 -2.42
C LEU A 111 -14.61 -7.91 -1.51
N GLU A 112 -14.48 -6.59 -1.66
CA GLU A 112 -15.32 -5.64 -0.91
C GLU A 112 -16.79 -5.75 -1.26
N LEU A 113 -17.11 -5.96 -2.54
CA LEU A 113 -18.50 -6.17 -2.98
C LEU A 113 -19.09 -7.43 -2.34
N PHE A 114 -18.31 -8.52 -2.32
CA PHE A 114 -18.70 -9.75 -1.67
C PHE A 114 -19.01 -9.52 -0.19
N LEU A 115 -18.12 -8.83 0.54
CA LEU A 115 -18.30 -8.56 1.97
C LEU A 115 -19.51 -7.65 2.24
N LEU A 116 -19.75 -6.65 1.40
CA LEU A 116 -20.92 -5.79 1.46
C LEU A 116 -22.21 -6.61 1.26
N GLN A 117 -22.25 -7.43 0.22
CA GLN A 117 -23.42 -8.28 -0.09
C GLN A 117 -23.69 -9.29 1.03
N GLN A 118 -22.67 -9.88 1.64
CA GLN A 118 -22.83 -10.73 2.82
C GLN A 118 -23.46 -9.98 4.00
N ARG A 119 -23.02 -8.73 4.27
CA ARG A 119 -23.62 -7.92 5.35
C ARG A 119 -25.10 -7.61 5.09
N GLU A 120 -25.47 -7.42 3.83
CA GLU A 120 -26.84 -7.17 3.39
C GLU A 120 -27.69 -8.45 3.26
N GLY A 121 -27.17 -9.62 3.68
CA GLY A 121 -27.88 -10.89 3.62
C GLY A 121 -28.01 -11.49 2.20
N LYS A 122 -27.23 -10.99 1.23
CA LYS A 122 -27.23 -11.43 -0.17
C LYS A 122 -26.12 -12.46 -0.44
N GLU A 123 -26.00 -13.48 0.41
CA GLU A 123 -24.86 -14.42 0.38
C GLU A 123 -24.76 -15.21 -0.93
N ASP A 124 -25.87 -15.77 -1.43
CA ASP A 124 -25.89 -16.51 -2.69
C ASP A 124 -25.45 -15.65 -3.88
N GLN A 125 -25.88 -14.37 -3.89
CA GLN A 125 -25.46 -13.41 -4.91
C GLN A 125 -23.97 -13.11 -4.81
N ALA A 126 -23.44 -12.96 -3.60
CA ALA A 126 -22.02 -12.70 -3.37
C ALA A 126 -21.15 -13.83 -3.93
N ILE A 127 -21.49 -15.08 -3.62
CA ILE A 127 -20.79 -16.26 -4.11
C ILE A 127 -20.88 -16.34 -5.64
N SER A 128 -22.08 -16.13 -6.20
CA SER A 128 -22.30 -16.13 -7.64
C SER A 128 -21.47 -15.06 -8.37
N ASP A 129 -21.49 -13.81 -7.87
CA ASP A 129 -20.76 -12.68 -8.45
C ASP A 129 -19.24 -12.91 -8.45
N VAL A 130 -18.68 -13.43 -7.34
CA VAL A 130 -17.24 -13.72 -7.24
C VAL A 130 -16.83 -14.86 -8.19
N ARG A 131 -17.64 -15.92 -8.31
CA ARG A 131 -17.37 -17.03 -9.23
C ARG A 131 -17.44 -16.58 -10.69
N ALA A 132 -18.45 -15.77 -11.03
CA ALA A 132 -18.57 -15.19 -12.37
C ALA A 132 -17.40 -14.27 -12.70
N TYR A 133 -16.92 -13.49 -11.73
CA TYR A 133 -15.72 -12.67 -11.88
C TYR A 133 -14.50 -13.54 -12.16
N LEU A 134 -14.24 -14.59 -11.38
CA LEU A 134 -13.13 -15.51 -11.62
C LEU A 134 -13.18 -16.13 -13.01
N ALA A 135 -14.34 -16.64 -13.43
CA ALA A 135 -14.51 -17.31 -14.72
C ALA A 135 -14.29 -16.37 -15.92
N SER A 136 -14.60 -15.08 -15.77
CA SER A 136 -14.44 -14.08 -16.83
C SER A 136 -13.09 -13.34 -16.78
N SER A 137 -12.41 -13.35 -15.63
CA SER A 137 -11.12 -12.71 -15.44
C SER A 137 -9.97 -13.59 -15.93
N LYS A 138 -8.88 -12.97 -16.39
CA LYS A 138 -7.60 -13.65 -16.66
C LYS A 138 -6.66 -13.57 -15.44
N LEU A 139 -7.22 -13.63 -14.23
CA LEU A 139 -6.47 -13.42 -13.00
C LEU A 139 -5.67 -14.69 -12.67
N THR A 140 -4.38 -14.68 -12.95
CA THR A 140 -3.46 -15.80 -12.69
C THR A 140 -2.61 -15.56 -11.45
N ASP A 141 -2.12 -14.33 -11.31
CA ASP A 141 -1.19 -13.91 -10.26
C ASP A 141 -1.96 -13.31 -9.08
N TRP A 142 -1.24 -12.82 -8.06
CA TRP A 142 -1.85 -12.11 -6.95
C TRP A 142 -2.83 -11.01 -7.42
N PRO A 143 -4.07 -10.92 -6.89
CA PRO A 143 -4.65 -11.68 -5.76
C PRO A 143 -5.53 -12.89 -6.15
N ALA A 144 -5.28 -13.59 -7.27
CA ALA A 144 -6.11 -14.73 -7.70
C ALA A 144 -6.35 -15.79 -6.62
N PRO A 145 -5.35 -16.24 -5.85
CA PRO A 145 -5.55 -17.23 -4.79
C PRO A 145 -6.54 -16.74 -3.71
N LEU A 146 -6.46 -15.47 -3.34
CA LEU A 146 -7.36 -14.84 -2.38
C LEU A 146 -8.81 -14.76 -2.92
N VAL A 147 -8.99 -14.39 -4.20
CA VAL A 147 -10.32 -14.39 -4.83
C VAL A 147 -10.90 -15.81 -4.92
N ARG A 148 -10.07 -16.83 -5.17
CA ARG A 148 -10.49 -18.25 -5.13
C ARG A 148 -10.93 -18.68 -3.73
N ALA A 149 -10.28 -18.20 -2.66
CA ALA A 149 -10.71 -18.49 -1.30
C ALA A 149 -12.12 -17.94 -1.01
N TYR A 150 -12.43 -16.72 -1.49
CA TYR A 150 -13.77 -16.13 -1.42
C TYR A 150 -14.82 -16.93 -2.22
N ALA A 151 -14.41 -17.55 -3.34
CA ALA A 151 -15.28 -18.40 -4.14
C ALA A 151 -15.51 -19.81 -3.54
N GLY A 152 -14.81 -20.15 -2.44
CA GLY A 152 -14.77 -21.49 -1.87
C GLY A 152 -13.99 -22.50 -2.72
N GLN A 153 -13.11 -22.03 -3.61
CA GLN A 153 -12.30 -22.85 -4.52
C GLN A 153 -10.85 -23.02 -4.06
N ALA A 154 -10.45 -22.32 -3.01
CA ALA A 154 -9.17 -22.46 -2.35
C ALA A 154 -9.37 -22.34 -0.83
N THR A 155 -8.44 -22.91 -0.08
CA THR A 155 -8.36 -22.79 1.37
C THR A 155 -7.65 -21.50 1.77
N ASP A 156 -7.86 -21.08 3.02
CA ASP A 156 -7.16 -19.92 3.59
C ASP A 156 -5.64 -20.15 3.60
N ALA A 157 -5.20 -21.37 3.88
CA ALA A 157 -3.78 -21.74 3.87
C ALA A 157 -3.15 -21.63 2.47
N GLU A 158 -3.86 -22.06 1.41
CA GLU A 158 -3.39 -21.90 0.04
C GLU A 158 -3.27 -20.42 -0.35
N ALA A 159 -4.22 -19.58 0.07
CA ALA A 159 -4.15 -18.14 -0.17
C ALA A 159 -2.98 -17.48 0.58
N ILE A 160 -2.74 -17.86 1.84
CA ILE A 160 -1.58 -17.37 2.63
C ILE A 160 -0.26 -17.84 2.03
N ASN A 161 -0.14 -19.11 1.67
CA ASN A 161 1.08 -19.66 1.07
C ASN A 161 1.40 -18.99 -0.27
N ALA A 162 0.39 -18.65 -1.09
CA ALA A 162 0.62 -17.95 -2.34
C ALA A 162 1.03 -16.48 -2.16
N ALA A 163 0.83 -15.91 -0.96
CA ALA A 163 1.21 -14.55 -0.61
C ALA A 163 2.55 -14.48 0.15
N SER A 164 3.14 -15.62 0.55
CA SER A 164 4.25 -15.63 1.53
C SER A 164 5.52 -14.93 1.06
N ASP A 165 5.69 -14.81 -0.26
CA ASP A 165 6.92 -14.29 -0.87
C ASP A 165 6.93 -12.75 -1.01
N ASP A 166 5.76 -12.09 -0.91
CA ASP A 166 5.64 -10.62 -0.90
C ASP A 166 4.95 -10.18 0.40
N PRO A 167 5.63 -9.45 1.30
CA PRO A 167 5.05 -8.97 2.55
C PRO A 167 3.77 -8.14 2.39
N ASP A 168 3.67 -7.37 1.31
CA ASP A 168 2.47 -6.55 1.03
C ASP A 168 1.27 -7.46 0.69
N ASP A 169 1.50 -8.48 -0.13
CA ASP A 169 0.48 -9.45 -0.51
C ASP A 169 0.06 -10.27 0.71
N LEU A 170 1.00 -10.62 1.60
CA LEU A 170 0.72 -11.30 2.85
C LEU A 170 -0.13 -10.43 3.81
N CYS A 171 0.16 -9.12 3.91
CA CYS A 171 -0.66 -8.18 4.66
C CYS A 171 -2.10 -8.15 4.11
N GLU A 172 -2.25 -8.01 2.79
CA GLU A 172 -3.54 -7.99 2.11
C GLU A 172 -4.30 -9.32 2.31
N ALA A 173 -3.62 -10.46 2.20
CA ALA A 173 -4.18 -11.79 2.45
C ALA A 173 -4.75 -11.92 3.86
N ASN A 174 -3.94 -11.59 4.87
CA ASN A 174 -4.35 -11.64 6.28
C ASN A 174 -5.54 -10.71 6.51
N TYR A 175 -5.53 -9.50 5.95
CA TYR A 175 -6.63 -8.55 6.10
C TYR A 175 -7.96 -9.10 5.54
N TYR A 176 -7.97 -9.53 4.27
CA TYR A 176 -9.20 -9.98 3.63
C TYR A 176 -9.67 -11.35 4.12
N LEU A 177 -8.79 -12.28 4.48
CA LEU A 177 -9.18 -13.54 5.12
C LEU A 177 -9.72 -13.29 6.53
N GLY A 178 -9.12 -12.36 7.26
CA GLY A 178 -9.62 -11.90 8.55
C GLY A 178 -11.05 -11.39 8.48
N ARG A 179 -11.38 -10.59 7.45
CA ARG A 179 -12.75 -10.11 7.23
C ARG A 179 -13.71 -11.20 6.76
N LEU A 180 -13.30 -12.05 5.84
CA LEU A 180 -14.10 -13.17 5.34
C LEU A 180 -14.50 -14.13 6.47
N ARG A 181 -13.53 -14.48 7.32
CA ARG A 181 -13.72 -15.45 8.42
C ARG A 181 -14.15 -14.82 9.73
N ARG A 182 -14.19 -13.48 9.80
CA ARG A 182 -14.31 -12.73 11.06
C ARG A 182 -13.28 -13.18 12.09
N SER A 183 -12.05 -13.43 11.62
CA SER A 183 -10.96 -13.99 12.42
C SER A 183 -10.11 -12.87 13.01
N ARG A 184 -10.01 -12.88 14.34
CA ARG A 184 -9.16 -11.95 15.09
C ARG A 184 -7.69 -12.14 14.77
N ASP A 185 -7.21 -13.39 14.74
CA ASP A 185 -5.79 -13.72 14.52
C ASP A 185 -5.27 -13.19 13.18
N PHE A 186 -6.08 -13.31 12.12
CA PHE A 186 -5.72 -12.78 10.81
C PHE A 186 -5.70 -11.25 10.81
N LEU A 187 -6.70 -10.61 11.44
CA LEU A 187 -6.75 -9.15 11.52
C LEU A 187 -5.64 -8.57 12.39
N GLU A 188 -5.21 -9.25 13.46
CA GLU A 188 -4.08 -8.82 14.29
C GLU A 188 -2.76 -8.81 13.50
N LYS A 189 -2.54 -9.81 12.64
CA LYS A 189 -1.39 -9.82 11.72
C LYS A 189 -1.44 -8.65 10.73
N ALA A 190 -2.62 -8.40 10.15
CA ALA A 190 -2.82 -7.29 9.22
C ALA A 190 -2.76 -5.90 9.90
N ALA A 191 -2.94 -5.82 11.22
CA ALA A 191 -2.85 -4.57 11.99
C ALA A 191 -1.41 -4.14 12.29
N SER A 192 -0.40 -4.90 11.84
CA SER A 192 1.01 -4.53 11.91
C SER A 192 1.25 -3.16 11.25
N PRO A 193 2.06 -2.26 11.84
CA PRO A 193 2.34 -0.94 11.25
C PRO A 193 3.06 -1.00 9.90
N GLU A 194 3.60 -2.16 9.52
CA GLU A 194 4.23 -2.39 8.22
C GLU A 194 3.22 -2.67 7.09
N CYS A 195 1.95 -2.94 7.43
CA CYS A 195 0.90 -3.20 6.46
C CYS A 195 0.17 -1.92 6.03
N ASP A 196 -0.07 -1.79 4.73
CA ASP A 196 -0.88 -0.71 4.14
C ASP A 196 -2.34 -0.76 4.66
N GLU A 197 -2.87 -1.94 4.94
CA GLU A 197 -4.23 -2.16 5.45
C GLU A 197 -4.36 -1.97 6.98
N SER A 198 -3.29 -1.60 7.68
CA SER A 198 -3.22 -1.68 9.14
C SER A 198 -4.30 -0.88 9.88
N ASP A 199 -4.61 0.33 9.42
CA ASP A 199 -5.67 1.14 10.01
C ASP A 199 -7.05 0.52 9.77
N PHE A 200 -7.29 -0.02 8.58
CA PHE A 200 -8.52 -0.73 8.30
C PHE A 200 -8.65 -2.00 9.14
N ALA A 201 -7.57 -2.76 9.32
CA ALA A 201 -7.55 -3.96 10.15
C ALA A 201 -7.87 -3.65 11.63
N ARG A 202 -7.30 -2.56 12.18
CA ARG A 202 -7.60 -2.09 13.54
C ARG A 202 -9.06 -1.70 13.70
N ASP A 203 -9.66 -1.06 12.70
CA ASP A 203 -11.09 -0.72 12.71
C ASP A 203 -11.97 -1.98 12.71
N GLU A 204 -11.62 -2.99 11.91
CA GLU A 204 -12.34 -4.29 11.92
C GLU A 204 -12.20 -5.01 13.27
N LEU A 205 -11.01 -4.99 13.88
CA LEU A 205 -10.79 -5.57 15.21
C LEU A 205 -11.67 -4.91 16.28
N LYS A 206 -11.75 -3.57 16.27
CA LYS A 206 -12.66 -2.84 17.18
C LYS A 206 -14.11 -3.23 16.92
N ALA A 207 -14.52 -3.36 15.66
CA ALA A 207 -15.89 -3.75 15.31
C ALA A 207 -16.23 -5.18 15.77
N LEU A 208 -15.27 -6.10 15.78
CA LEU A 208 -15.46 -7.46 16.33
C LEU A 208 -15.61 -7.46 17.86
N GLN A 209 -14.95 -6.55 18.57
CA GLN A 209 -15.04 -6.45 20.04
C GLN A 209 -16.37 -5.87 20.53
N MET A 210 -17.06 -5.09 19.69
CA MET A 210 -18.33 -4.44 20.05
C MET A 210 -19.57 -5.32 19.80
N ARG A 211 -19.39 -6.57 19.39
CA ARG A 211 -20.46 -7.54 19.13
C ARG A 211 -20.51 -8.60 20.22
#